data_AF-A0A972K0J4-F1
#
_entry.id   AF-A0A972K0J4-F1
#
_cell.length_a   1.000
_cell.length_b   1.000
_cell.length_c   1.000
_cell.angle_alpha   90.00
_cell.angle_beta   90.00
_cell.angle_gamma   90.00
#
_symmetry.space_group_name_H-M   'P 1'
#
loop_
_entity.id
_entity.type
_entity.pdbx_description
1 polymer ?
#
loop_
_entity_poly.entity_id
_entity_poly.type
_entity_poly.pdbx_seq_one_letter_code
_entity_poly.pdbx_strand_id
1 'polypeptide(L)' 'MGLRELAGSYGLLYTQDDEDVEDNNKFVVWKLTRGILTREKDSFLSPYIPVVEDEYDPDRND' A
#
# COMPACT_ATOMS: atom_id res chain seq x y z
N MET A 1 -7.76 -21.01 15.19
CA MET A 1 -7.71 -19.65 15.74
C MET A 1 -9.04 -18.98 15.41
N GLY A 2 -9.89 -18.73 16.41
CA GLY A 2 -11.26 -18.25 16.18
C GLY A 2 -11.32 -16.73 16.12
N LEU A 3 -12.24 -16.17 15.33
CA LEU A 3 -12.52 -14.72 15.19
C LEU A 3 -12.58 -13.96 16.53
N ARG A 4 -12.93 -14.66 17.62
CA ARG A 4 -13.01 -14.12 18.97
C ARG A 4 -11.68 -13.63 19.55
N GLU A 5 -10.56 -14.25 19.19
CA GLU A 5 -9.22 -13.86 19.70
C GLU A 5 -8.70 -12.57 19.04
N LEU A 6 -9.15 -12.29 17.81
CA LEU A 6 -8.69 -11.14 17.03
C LEU A 6 -9.62 -9.92 17.13
N ALA A 7 -10.72 -10.01 17.90
CA ALA A 7 -11.71 -8.92 18.01
C ALA A 7 -11.15 -7.60 18.58
N GLY A 8 -10.02 -7.66 19.30
CA GLY A 8 -9.27 -6.50 19.79
C GLY A 8 -8.13 -6.04 18.90
N SER A 9 -7.87 -6.74 17.78
CA SER A 9 -6.76 -6.43 16.87
C SER A 9 -7.14 -5.33 15.89
N TYR A 10 -6.23 -4.36 15.75
CA TYR A 10 -6.32 -3.24 14.82
C TYR A 10 -4.95 -2.99 14.20
N GLY A 11 -4.93 -2.49 12.97
CA GLY A 11 -3.69 -2.15 12.29
C GLY A 11 -3.94 -1.56 10.91
N LEU A 12 -2.97 -0.78 10.46
CA LEU A 12 -2.84 -0.33 9.08
C LEU A 12 -1.48 -0.81 8.58
N LEU A 13 -1.45 -1.39 7.39
CA LEU A 13 -0.22 -1.73 6.69
C LEU A 13 -0.27 -1.11 5.31
N TYR A 14 0.64 -0.18 5.07
CA TYR A 14 0.85 0.43 3.76
C TYR A 14 1.85 -0.41 2.98
N THR A 15 1.51 -0.74 1.75
CA THR A 15 2.38 -1.47 0.83
C THR A 15 2.43 -0.73 -0.50
N GLN A 16 3.61 -0.71 -1.12
CA GLN A 16 3.80 -0.35 -2.51
C GLN A 16 4.49 -1.56 -3.17
N ASP A 17 3.95 -1.96 -4.31
CA ASP A 17 4.38 -3.11 -5.09
C ASP A 17 4.46 -2.63 -6.53
N ASP A 18 5.68 -2.34 -6.99
CA ASP A 18 5.97 -1.83 -8.32
C ASP A 18 5.82 -2.88 -9.44
N GLU A 19 5.71 -4.16 -9.08
CA GLU A 19 5.45 -5.25 -10.01
C GLU A 19 3.93 -5.46 -10.28
N ASP A 20 3.04 -4.85 -9.47
CA ASP A 20 1.57 -4.94 -9.66
C ASP A 20 1.12 -4.19 -10.92
N VAL A 21 0.49 -4.91 -11.86
CA VAL A 21 0.08 -4.35 -13.16
C VAL A 21 -0.95 -3.22 -13.04
N GLU A 22 -1.81 -3.23 -12.01
CA GLU A 22 -2.89 -2.25 -11.82
C GLU A 22 -2.50 -1.10 -10.86
N ASP A 23 -1.70 -1.40 -9.85
CA ASP A 23 -1.36 -0.49 -8.76
C ASP A 23 0.16 -0.22 -8.60
N ASN A 24 1.00 -0.53 -9.59
CA ASN A 24 2.48 -0.33 -9.55
C ASN A 24 2.96 1.03 -9.01
N ASN A 25 2.21 2.10 -9.26
CA ASN A 25 2.56 3.45 -8.84
C ASN A 25 1.64 3.99 -7.73
N LYS A 26 0.97 3.11 -6.99
CA LYS A 26 0.05 3.50 -5.91
C LYS A 26 0.42 2.78 -4.62
N PHE A 27 0.15 3.46 -3.51
CA PHE A 27 0.10 2.79 -2.22
C PHE A 27 -1.25 2.10 -2.04
N VAL A 28 -1.20 0.89 -1.54
CA VAL A 28 -2.36 0.12 -1.10
C VAL A 28 -2.32 0.06 0.42
N VAL A 29 -3.49 0.19 1.06
CA VAL A 29 -3.60 0.05 2.51
C VAL A 29 -4.40 -1.20 2.87
N TRP A 30 -3.78 -2.05 3.68
CA TRP A 30 -4.44 -3.15 4.35
C TRP A 30 -4.90 -2.70 5.72
N LYS A 31 -6.21 -2.71 5.93
CA LYS A 31 -6.85 -2.31 7.19
C LYS A 31 -7.31 -3.53 7.95
N LEU A 32 -6.84 -3.67 9.19
CA LEU A 32 -7.31 -4.65 10.15
C LEU A 32 -8.25 -3.95 11.14
N THR A 33 -9.51 -4.37 11.17
CA THR A 33 -10.50 -3.90 12.16
C THR A 33 -11.18 -5.08 12.82
N ARG A 34 -10.99 -5.23 14.13
CA ARG A 34 -11.58 -6.32 14.93
C ARG A 34 -11.31 -7.72 14.35
N GLY A 35 -10.11 -7.91 13.83
CA GLY A 35 -9.69 -9.19 13.25
C GLY A 35 -10.12 -9.40 11.80
N ILE A 36 -10.77 -8.42 11.16
CA ILE A 36 -11.14 -8.46 9.75
C ILE A 36 -10.14 -7.63 8.96
N LEU A 37 -9.46 -8.26 8.00
CA LEU A 37 -8.51 -7.62 7.10
C LEU A 37 -9.20 -7.24 5.78
N THR A 38 -9.08 -6.00 5.35
CA THR A 38 -9.63 -5.48 4.09
C THR A 38 -8.56 -4.71 3.32
N ARG A 39 -8.52 -4.85 1.99
CA ARG A 39 -7.70 -4.03 1.09
C ARG A 39 -8.49 -2.80 0.67
N GLU A 40 -7.89 -1.63 0.80
CA GLU A 40 -8.47 -0.34 0.39
C GLU A 40 -7.44 0.43 -0.44
N LYS A 41 -7.92 1.37 -1.28
CA LYS A 41 -7.03 2.31 -1.97
C LYS A 41 -6.60 3.37 -0.98
N ASP A 42 -5.31 3.67 -0.93
CA ASP A 42 -4.85 4.78 -0.12
C ASP A 42 -5.28 6.13 -0.74
N SER A 43 -5.70 7.07 0.11
CA SER A 43 -6.09 8.42 -0.29
C SER A 43 -5.21 9.50 0.35
N PHE A 44 -4.21 9.11 1.14
CA PHE A 44 -3.39 10.04 1.93
C PHE A 44 -1.98 10.19 1.39
N LEU A 45 -1.37 9.11 0.89
CA LEU A 45 -0.05 9.17 0.26
C LEU A 45 -0.19 9.50 -1.22
N SER A 46 0.75 10.29 -1.72
CA SER A 46 0.90 10.55 -3.14
C SER A 46 1.32 9.27 -3.90
N PRO A 47 1.13 9.22 -5.22
CA PRO A 47 1.83 8.25 -6.07
C PRO A 47 3.34 8.22 -5.76
N TYR A 48 3.99 7.08 -5.97
CA TYR A 48 5.43 6.95 -5.71
C TYR A 48 6.26 7.72 -6.74
N ILE A 49 5.89 7.60 -8.01
CA ILE A 49 6.46 8.31 -9.16
C ILE A 49 5.43 9.35 -9.65
N PRO A 50 5.77 10.62 -9.92
CA PRO A 50 7.10 11.21 -9.83
C PRO A 50 7.40 11.86 -8.45
N VAL A 51 6.65 11.52 -7.40
CA VAL A 51 6.64 12.35 -6.18
C VAL A 51 7.77 12.02 -5.21
N VAL A 52 8.07 10.74 -5.05
CA VAL A 52 9.18 10.23 -4.23
C VAL A 52 10.39 9.94 -5.11
N GLU A 53 10.18 9.26 -6.23
CA GLU A 53 11.16 9.05 -7.28
C GLU A 53 10.71 9.71 -8.57
N ASP A 54 11.66 10.10 -9.41
CA ASP A 54 11.34 10.67 -10.72
C ASP A 54 10.87 9.59 -11.72
N GLU A 55 10.28 10.03 -12.83
CA GLU A 55 10.05 9.13 -13.96
C GLU A 55 11.39 8.59 -14.49
N TYR A 56 11.34 7.34 -14.96
CA TYR A 56 12.50 6.72 -15.61
C TYR A 56 12.93 7.57 -16.82
N ASP A 57 14.20 7.98 -16.80
CA ASP A 57 14.83 8.74 -17.87
C ASP A 57 16.07 7.96 -18.35
N PRO A 58 16.05 7.42 -19.57
CA PRO A 58 17.16 6.61 -20.09
C PRO A 58 18.45 7.42 -20.32
N ASP A 59 18.37 8.76 -20.32
CA ASP A 59 19.52 9.66 -20.48
C ASP A 59 20.10 10.12 -19.13
N ARG A 60 19.48 9.73 -18.00
CA ARG A 60 20.07 9.94 -16.67
C ARG A 60 21.32 9.09 -16.51
N ASN A 61 22.30 9.68 -15.85
CA ASN A 61 23.67 9.18 -15.76
C ASN A 61 24.06 8.89 -14.29
N ASP A 62 23.06 8.59 -13.46
CA ASP A 62 23.19 8.26 -12.04
C ASP A 62 23.48 6.77 -11.78
#